data_AF-B1L401-F1
#
_entry.id   AF-B1L401-F1
#
_cell.length_a   1.000
_cell.length_b   1.000
_cell.length_c   1.000
_cell.angle_alpha   90.00
_cell.angle_beta   90.00
_cell.angle_gamma   90.00
#
_symmetry.space_group_name_H-M   'P 1'
#
loop_
_entity.id
_entity.type
_entity.pdbx_description
1 polymer ?
#
loop_
_entity_poly.entity_id
_entity_poly.type
_entity_poly.pdbx_seq_one_letter_code
_entity_poly.pdbx_strand_id
1 'polypeptide(L)'
;MYYVDPVEVKKLSRDLLPASRERPVDERLRGWNWFQSPLRPYSSEVPLGVWEIASSICPTGRDVWIRHKVLRRSVPTTPQIAKGIVVHRLVSSMFLKAKKMVYMGKYELRDDLITESEGIVERELENMRKYVKLPDEEGLRGFCRRIARWEATRIEGKVMEVRAKYPFLNEESLVQIAFPVATELAIDGSLLGLSQYLRADAAWIFGGILFDVKTDRKEDWHRIQLAGYALAFESFFEMPVDIGCVVYVSEVPEGLRVFRDFFLITDDLRSRFLERRDELQMMLIREDEPKRAERCPKYCLFSDMCGVVT
;
A
#
# COMPACT_ATOMS: atom_id res chain seq x y z
N MET A 1 7.55 -0.40 10.84
CA MET A 1 6.60 -1.03 9.92
C MET A 1 7.33 -2.07 9.09
N TYR A 2 8.37 -1.68 8.35
CA TYR A 2 8.96 -2.54 7.33
C TYR A 2 10.16 -3.39 7.77
N TYR A 3 10.65 -3.19 8.99
CA TYR A 3 11.72 -4.03 9.55
C TYR A 3 11.18 -5.37 10.06
N VAL A 4 11.67 -6.46 9.49
CA VAL A 4 11.29 -7.83 9.84
C VAL A 4 11.94 -8.34 11.13
N ASP A 5 11.29 -9.31 11.77
CA ASP A 5 11.80 -10.03 12.95
C ASP A 5 12.45 -11.39 12.60
N PRO A 6 13.14 -12.05 13.55
CA PRO A 6 13.83 -13.31 13.28
C PRO A 6 12.93 -14.48 12.82
N VAL A 7 11.67 -14.53 13.26
CA VAL A 7 10.70 -15.55 12.85
C VAL A 7 10.24 -15.26 11.43
N GLU A 8 9.94 -14.00 11.12
CA GLU A 8 9.60 -13.54 9.78
C GLU A 8 10.73 -13.80 8.78
N VAL A 9 11.99 -13.57 9.17
CA VAL A 9 13.17 -13.92 8.34
C VAL A 9 13.23 -15.43 8.06
N LYS A 10 12.96 -16.28 9.06
CA LYS A 10 12.91 -17.74 8.86
C LYS A 10 11.75 -18.13 7.96
N LYS A 11 10.56 -17.53 8.13
CA LYS A 11 9.41 -17.76 7.24
C LYS A 11 9.74 -17.38 5.79
N LEU A 12 10.35 -16.21 5.58
CA LEU A 12 10.76 -15.78 4.25
C LEU A 12 11.79 -16.74 3.64
N SER A 13 12.86 -17.07 4.38
CA SER A 13 13.99 -17.85 3.85
C SER A 13 13.74 -19.36 3.76
N ARG A 14 12.87 -19.94 4.59
CA ARG A 14 12.65 -21.39 4.69
C ARG A 14 11.31 -21.87 4.17
N ASP A 15 10.35 -20.97 3.97
CA ASP A 15 9.00 -21.30 3.49
C ASP A 15 8.70 -20.54 2.19
N LEU A 16 8.58 -19.21 2.24
CA LEU A 16 8.09 -18.44 1.08
C LEU A 16 9.06 -18.40 -0.11
N LEU A 17 10.35 -18.10 0.10
CA LEU A 17 11.33 -18.06 -1.00
C LEU A 17 11.56 -19.43 -1.65
N PRO A 18 11.66 -20.55 -0.91
CA PRO A 18 11.65 -21.88 -1.53
C PRO A 18 10.37 -22.16 -2.31
N ALA A 19 9.20 -21.88 -1.72
CA ALA A 19 7.92 -22.13 -2.35
C ALA A 19 7.71 -21.32 -3.64
N SER A 20 8.22 -20.09 -3.72
CA SER A 20 8.16 -19.27 -4.93
C SER A 20 9.05 -19.81 -6.06
N ARG A 21 10.13 -20.53 -5.73
CA ARG A 21 11.01 -21.19 -6.70
C ARG A 21 10.48 -22.53 -7.17
N GLU A 22 9.84 -23.28 -6.27
CA GLU A 22 9.21 -24.57 -6.59
C GLU A 22 7.95 -24.39 -7.44
N ARG A 23 7.20 -23.32 -7.19
CA ARG A 23 5.98 -22.96 -7.93
C ARG A 23 6.10 -21.51 -8.39
N PRO A 24 6.93 -21.26 -9.42
CA PRO A 24 7.04 -19.93 -9.98
C PRO A 24 5.71 -19.52 -10.59
N VAL A 25 5.45 -18.22 -10.56
CA VAL A 25 4.31 -17.60 -11.27
C VAL A 25 4.42 -17.92 -12.76
N ASP A 26 3.31 -18.26 -13.40
CA ASP A 26 3.26 -18.47 -14.86
C ASP A 26 3.82 -17.21 -15.55
N GLU A 27 4.75 -17.42 -16.48
CA GLU A 27 5.38 -16.34 -17.24
C GLU A 27 4.34 -15.44 -17.90
N ARG A 28 3.24 -16.00 -18.39
CA ARG A 28 2.10 -15.26 -18.98
C ARG A 28 1.33 -14.41 -17.98
N LEU A 29 1.63 -14.47 -16.69
CA LEU A 29 1.05 -13.64 -15.64
C LEU A 29 2.07 -12.65 -15.06
N ARG A 30 3.27 -12.57 -15.63
CA ARG A 30 4.27 -11.58 -15.22
C ARG A 30 4.00 -10.21 -15.84
N GLY A 31 4.11 -9.15 -15.04
CA GLY A 31 3.81 -7.78 -15.45
C GLY A 31 4.54 -7.32 -16.72
N TRP A 32 5.77 -7.78 -16.95
CA TRP A 32 6.53 -7.43 -18.16
C TRP A 32 5.94 -8.01 -19.45
N ASN A 33 5.02 -8.98 -19.37
CA ASN A 33 4.26 -9.49 -20.52
C ASN A 33 2.98 -8.67 -20.80
N TRP A 34 2.94 -7.39 -20.39
CA TRP A 34 1.80 -6.47 -20.55
C TRP A 34 1.28 -6.32 -21.99
N PHE A 35 2.07 -6.65 -23.00
CA PHE A 35 1.69 -6.57 -24.42
C PHE A 35 0.89 -7.79 -24.92
N GLN A 36 0.75 -8.86 -24.11
CA GLN A 36 0.04 -10.09 -24.44
C GLN A 36 -1.13 -10.35 -23.48
N SER A 37 -2.15 -11.07 -23.95
CA SER A 37 -3.20 -11.58 -23.07
C SER A 37 -2.64 -12.62 -22.09
N PRO A 38 -3.09 -12.64 -20.82
CA PRO A 38 -4.18 -11.84 -20.24
C PRO A 38 -3.78 -10.47 -19.67
N LEU A 39 -2.50 -10.09 -19.67
CA LEU A 39 -2.09 -8.82 -19.06
C LEU A 39 -2.46 -7.60 -19.89
N ARG A 40 -2.48 -7.72 -21.22
CA ARG A 40 -2.88 -6.65 -22.13
C ARG A 40 -4.23 -6.09 -21.68
N PRO A 41 -4.31 -4.82 -21.29
CA PRO A 41 -5.55 -4.25 -20.79
C PRO A 41 -6.63 -4.29 -21.85
N TYR A 42 -7.87 -4.41 -21.42
CA TYR A 42 -9.02 -4.23 -22.30
C TYR A 42 -8.99 -2.84 -22.96
N SER A 43 -8.54 -1.82 -22.23
CA SER A 43 -8.29 -0.49 -22.79
C SER A 43 -7.25 0.32 -22.02
N SER A 44 -6.57 1.21 -22.74
CA SER A 44 -5.67 2.21 -22.17
C SER A 44 -6.33 3.58 -21.98
N GLU A 45 -7.54 3.78 -22.50
CA GLU A 45 -8.26 5.07 -22.45
C GLU A 45 -8.94 5.32 -21.10
N VAL A 46 -9.21 4.25 -20.35
CA VAL A 46 -9.88 4.30 -19.06
C VAL A 46 -8.95 3.70 -17.99
N PRO A 47 -7.93 4.47 -17.56
CA PRO A 47 -6.97 4.00 -16.58
C PRO A 47 -7.64 3.84 -15.22
N LEU A 48 -7.35 2.71 -14.56
CA LEU A 48 -7.89 2.40 -13.25
C LEU A 48 -6.84 2.44 -12.13
N GLY A 49 -7.22 2.86 -10.93
CA GLY A 49 -6.43 2.71 -9.72
C GLY A 49 -6.40 1.25 -9.23
N VAL A 50 -5.30 0.84 -8.59
CA VAL A 50 -5.19 -0.52 -8.03
C VAL A 50 -6.24 -0.77 -6.95
N TRP A 51 -6.47 0.19 -6.05
CA TRP A 51 -7.46 0.06 -4.98
C TRP A 51 -8.88 -0.13 -5.50
N GLU A 52 -9.26 0.57 -6.58
CA GLU A 52 -10.63 0.46 -7.09
C GLU A 52 -10.93 -0.89 -7.72
N ILE A 53 -9.94 -1.50 -8.38
CA ILE A 53 -10.05 -2.86 -8.90
C ILE A 53 -10.08 -3.87 -7.75
N ALA A 54 -9.11 -3.76 -6.83
CA ALA A 54 -8.91 -4.75 -5.79
C ALA A 54 -10.05 -4.79 -4.77
N SER A 55 -10.47 -3.63 -4.25
CA SER A 55 -11.48 -3.56 -3.19
C SER A 55 -12.87 -4.05 -3.63
N SER A 56 -13.21 -3.86 -4.91
CA SER A 56 -14.49 -4.26 -5.51
C SER A 56 -15.68 -3.96 -4.58
N ILE A 57 -15.75 -2.72 -4.07
CA ILE A 57 -16.68 -2.34 -3.00
C ILE A 57 -18.11 -2.68 -3.40
N CYS A 58 -18.54 -2.30 -4.60
CA CYS A 58 -19.85 -2.70 -5.09
C CYS A 58 -19.75 -4.04 -5.84
N PRO A 59 -20.55 -5.07 -5.50
CA PRO A 59 -20.59 -6.32 -6.26
C PRO A 59 -20.95 -6.16 -7.74
N THR A 60 -21.61 -5.06 -8.11
CA THR A 60 -21.97 -4.75 -9.50
C THR A 60 -20.99 -3.81 -10.20
N GLY A 61 -19.92 -3.35 -9.54
CA GLY A 61 -18.99 -2.36 -10.10
C GLY A 61 -19.56 -0.93 -10.23
N ARG A 62 -20.80 -0.71 -9.73
CA ARG A 62 -21.49 0.59 -9.84
C ARG A 62 -20.76 1.72 -9.12
N ASP A 63 -20.00 1.45 -8.07
CA ASP A 63 -19.18 2.43 -7.37
C ASP A 63 -18.08 3.00 -8.29
N VAL A 64 -17.44 2.14 -9.07
CA VAL A 64 -16.45 2.53 -10.08
C VAL A 64 -17.13 3.31 -11.21
N TRP A 65 -18.29 2.86 -11.68
CA TRP A 65 -19.06 3.59 -12.69
C TRP A 65 -19.44 5.02 -12.24
N ILE A 66 -19.96 5.17 -11.02
CA ILE A 66 -20.31 6.49 -10.45
C ILE A 66 -19.07 7.38 -10.36
N ARG A 67 -17.92 6.85 -9.91
CA ARG A 67 -16.67 7.60 -9.81
C ARG A 67 -16.24 8.19 -11.15
N HIS A 68 -16.23 7.36 -12.20
CA HIS A 68 -15.71 7.73 -13.52
C HIS A 68 -16.71 8.51 -14.38
N LYS A 69 -18.00 8.16 -14.35
CA LYS A 69 -19.02 8.76 -15.24
C LYS A 69 -19.78 9.92 -14.61
N VAL A 70 -20.06 9.87 -13.30
CA VAL A 70 -20.89 10.87 -12.60
C VAL A 70 -20.04 11.91 -11.86
N LEU A 71 -19.17 11.47 -10.95
CA LEU A 71 -18.44 12.38 -10.07
C LEU A 71 -17.38 13.18 -10.81
N ARG A 72 -16.58 12.52 -11.68
CA ARG A 72 -15.43 13.11 -12.38
C ARG A 72 -14.51 13.94 -11.46
N ARG A 73 -14.49 13.60 -10.16
CA ARG A 73 -13.84 14.32 -9.05
C ARG A 73 -13.35 13.31 -8.00
N SER A 74 -12.62 13.78 -6.98
CA SER A 74 -12.11 12.95 -5.89
C SER A 74 -13.24 12.25 -5.12
N VAL A 75 -13.00 10.99 -4.76
CA VAL A 75 -13.93 10.16 -3.96
C VAL A 75 -14.18 10.83 -2.61
N PRO A 76 -15.41 10.77 -2.07
CA PRO A 76 -15.67 11.18 -0.69
C PRO A 76 -14.75 10.45 0.29
N THR A 77 -14.06 11.20 1.15
CA THR A 77 -13.18 10.64 2.17
C THR A 77 -13.99 10.24 3.39
N THR A 78 -13.82 9.00 3.87
CA THR A 78 -14.38 8.57 5.16
C THR A 78 -13.39 8.79 6.29
N PRO A 79 -13.84 8.81 7.56
CA PRO A 79 -12.94 8.84 8.70
C PRO A 79 -11.91 7.70 8.69
N GLN A 80 -12.28 6.52 8.20
CA GLN A 80 -11.39 5.36 8.06
C GLN A 80 -10.31 5.59 7.00
N ILE A 81 -10.69 6.13 5.84
CA ILE A 81 -9.73 6.47 4.78
C ILE A 81 -8.79 7.58 5.23
N ALA A 82 -9.32 8.62 5.88
CA ALA A 82 -8.52 9.71 6.43
C ALA A 82 -7.51 9.21 7.48
N LYS A 83 -7.95 8.32 8.39
CA LYS A 83 -7.05 7.66 9.36
C LYS A 83 -5.91 6.93 8.64
N GLY A 84 -6.23 6.16 7.61
CA GLY A 84 -5.23 5.52 6.76
C GLY A 84 -4.24 6.54 6.21
N ILE A 85 -4.71 7.56 5.48
CA ILE A 85 -3.88 8.59 4.84
C ILE A 85 -2.89 9.23 5.83
N VAL A 86 -3.36 9.64 7.02
CA VAL A 86 -2.51 10.23 8.05
C VAL A 86 -1.41 9.25 8.47
N VAL A 87 -1.74 7.96 8.67
CA VAL A 87 -0.76 6.94 9.08
C VAL A 87 0.25 6.62 7.97
N HIS A 88 -0.17 6.48 6.71
CA HIS A 88 0.76 6.27 5.60
C HIS A 88 1.73 7.44 5.48
N ARG A 89 1.21 8.69 5.51
CA ARG A 89 2.04 9.89 5.43
C ARG A 89 3.00 10.01 6.60
N LEU A 90 2.58 9.68 7.81
CA LEU A 90 3.42 9.62 9.00
C LEU A 90 4.60 8.67 8.77
N VAL A 91 4.31 7.41 8.45
CA VAL A 91 5.34 6.38 8.30
C VAL A 91 6.31 6.72 7.17
N SER A 92 5.81 7.09 5.98
CA SER A 92 6.70 7.41 4.85
C SER A 92 7.57 8.65 5.11
N SER A 93 7.01 9.67 5.76
CA SER A 93 7.76 10.88 6.13
C SER A 93 8.86 10.60 7.16
N MET A 94 8.62 9.68 8.12
CA MET A 94 9.64 9.28 9.08
C MET A 94 10.83 8.58 8.42
N PHE A 95 10.58 7.64 7.50
CA PHE A 95 11.65 7.00 6.73
C PHE A 95 12.44 8.01 5.90
N LEU A 96 11.74 8.92 5.21
CA LEU A 96 12.39 9.97 4.41
C LEU A 96 13.25 10.90 5.27
N LYS A 97 12.72 11.37 6.41
CA LYS A 97 13.45 12.23 7.34
C LYS A 97 14.67 11.53 7.91
N ALA A 98 14.53 10.27 8.33
CA ALA A 98 15.63 9.48 8.86
C ALA A 98 16.76 9.31 7.83
N LYS A 99 16.43 8.98 6.57
CA LYS A 99 17.42 8.91 5.48
C LYS A 99 18.16 10.25 5.31
N LYS A 100 17.42 11.37 5.26
CA LYS A 100 18.01 12.72 5.17
C LYS A 100 18.97 13.02 6.33
N MET A 101 18.60 12.67 7.55
CA MET A 101 19.44 12.86 8.73
C MET A 101 20.74 12.05 8.64
N VAL A 102 20.65 10.78 8.22
CA VAL A 102 21.83 9.94 8.01
C VAL A 102 22.75 10.52 6.95
N TYR A 103 22.22 11.01 5.82
CA TYR A 103 23.02 11.71 4.81
C TYR A 103 23.69 12.98 5.32
N MET A 104 23.16 13.61 6.37
CA MET A 104 23.75 14.77 7.03
C MET A 104 24.73 14.38 8.16
N GLY A 105 25.05 13.10 8.32
CA GLY A 105 25.92 12.60 9.39
C GLY A 105 25.28 12.62 10.78
N LYS A 106 23.95 12.71 10.88
CA LYS A 106 23.21 12.61 12.14
C LYS A 106 22.72 11.18 12.35
N TYR A 107 22.98 10.62 13.54
CA TYR A 107 22.71 9.21 13.84
C TYR A 107 21.87 8.99 15.10
N GLU A 108 21.72 10.00 15.94
CA GLU A 108 20.71 10.08 16.99
C GLU A 108 19.45 10.65 16.34
N LEU A 109 18.48 9.79 16.06
CA LEU A 109 17.33 10.08 15.20
C LEU A 109 16.04 10.18 15.98
N ARG A 110 15.92 9.47 17.10
CA ARG A 110 14.63 9.13 17.72
C ARG A 110 13.83 10.36 18.12
N ASP A 111 14.42 11.28 18.87
CA ASP A 111 13.70 12.43 19.42
C ASP A 111 13.35 13.46 18.34
N ASP A 112 14.26 13.67 17.37
CA ASP A 112 14.02 14.50 16.19
C ASP A 112 12.88 13.92 15.31
N LEU A 113 12.86 12.61 15.11
CA LEU A 113 11.79 11.93 14.36
C LEU A 113 10.44 12.04 15.06
N ILE A 114 10.39 11.86 16.38
CA ILE A 114 9.16 12.02 17.16
C ILE A 114 8.66 13.45 17.06
N THR A 115 9.53 14.45 17.22
CA THR A 115 9.15 15.86 17.15
C THR A 115 8.60 16.23 15.78
N GLU A 116 9.29 15.85 14.70
CA GLU A 116 8.82 16.09 13.33
C GLU A 116 7.47 15.39 13.05
N SER A 117 7.28 14.20 13.62
CA SER A 117 6.07 13.40 13.44
C SER A 117 4.81 14.11 13.93
N GLU A 118 4.90 14.84 15.04
CA GLU A 118 3.77 15.60 15.58
C GLU A 118 3.34 16.72 14.61
N GLY A 119 4.31 17.44 14.03
CA GLY A 119 4.04 18.45 13.02
C GLY A 119 3.51 17.90 11.69
N ILE A 120 3.85 16.65 11.33
CA ILE A 120 3.25 15.96 10.18
C ILE A 120 1.79 15.63 10.46
N VAL A 121 1.50 15.05 11.63
CA VAL A 121 0.15 14.63 12.01
C VAL A 121 -0.80 15.83 12.05
N GLU A 122 -0.41 16.95 12.66
CA GLU A 122 -1.29 18.13 12.71
C GLU A 122 -1.59 18.69 11.31
N ARG A 123 -0.59 18.79 10.43
CA ARG A 123 -0.79 19.25 9.05
C ARG A 123 -1.75 18.34 8.27
N GLU A 124 -1.62 17.03 8.42
CA GLU A 124 -2.51 16.09 7.74
C GLU A 124 -3.93 16.13 8.33
N LEU A 125 -4.09 16.26 9.65
CA LEU A 125 -5.40 16.45 10.27
C LEU A 125 -6.08 17.73 9.77
N GLU A 126 -5.35 18.85 9.73
CA GLU A 126 -5.84 20.12 9.17
C GLU A 126 -6.28 19.99 7.71
N ASN A 127 -5.52 19.24 6.90
CA ASN A 127 -5.90 18.96 5.52
C ASN A 127 -7.16 18.09 5.44
N MET A 128 -7.29 17.06 6.28
CA MET A 128 -8.44 16.15 6.26
C MET A 128 -9.73 16.83 6.74
N ARG A 129 -9.67 17.81 7.65
CA ARG A 129 -10.84 18.60 8.09
C ARG A 129 -11.58 19.28 6.94
N LYS A 130 -10.90 19.55 5.82
CA LYS A 130 -11.50 20.15 4.62
C LYS A 130 -12.43 19.19 3.88
N TYR A 131 -12.28 17.88 4.09
CA TYR A 131 -12.96 16.83 3.34
C TYR A 131 -13.88 15.96 4.22
N VAL A 132 -13.52 15.73 5.48
CA VAL A 132 -14.27 14.86 6.39
C VAL A 132 -14.19 15.34 7.83
N LYS A 133 -15.32 15.25 8.54
CA LYS A 133 -15.34 15.43 9.99
C LYS A 133 -14.84 14.16 10.66
N LEU A 134 -13.72 14.25 11.36
CA LEU A 134 -13.16 13.15 12.13
C LEU A 134 -13.85 13.08 13.50
N PRO A 135 -14.45 11.93 13.88
CA PRO A 135 -15.18 11.81 15.13
C PRO A 135 -14.26 11.81 16.38
N ASP A 136 -13.03 11.32 16.24
CA ASP A 136 -12.05 11.21 17.32
C ASP A 136 -10.64 11.59 16.83
N GLU A 137 -10.38 12.89 16.72
CA GLU A 137 -9.06 13.39 16.36
C GLU A 137 -8.01 13.12 17.44
N GLU A 138 -8.39 13.21 18.71
CA GLU A 138 -7.44 13.04 19.82
C GLU A 138 -6.99 11.58 19.94
N GLY A 139 -7.90 10.63 19.76
CA GLY A 139 -7.55 9.22 19.62
C GLY A 139 -6.62 8.98 18.44
N LEU A 140 -6.87 9.62 17.28
CA LEU A 140 -5.98 9.51 16.12
C LEU A 140 -4.60 10.12 16.38
N ARG A 141 -4.50 11.27 17.07
CA ARG A 141 -3.21 11.85 17.51
C ARG A 141 -2.48 10.89 18.44
N GLY A 142 -3.17 10.34 19.44
CA GLY A 142 -2.62 9.36 20.37
C GLY A 142 -2.10 8.12 19.65
N PHE A 143 -2.85 7.61 18.67
CA PHE A 143 -2.44 6.48 17.84
C PHE A 143 -1.19 6.79 17.01
N CYS A 144 -1.18 7.93 16.33
CA CYS A 144 -0.04 8.38 15.55
C CYS A 144 1.21 8.58 16.40
N ARG A 145 1.08 9.16 17.60
CA ARG A 145 2.19 9.32 18.54
C ARG A 145 2.75 7.97 19.00
N ARG A 146 1.90 6.96 19.25
CA ARG A 146 2.35 5.59 19.54
C ARG A 146 3.12 4.97 18.38
N ILE A 147 2.60 5.10 17.16
CA ILE A 147 3.28 4.65 15.94
C ILE A 147 4.64 5.34 15.81
N ALA A 148 4.69 6.67 15.93
CA ALA A 148 5.91 7.44 15.76
C ALA A 148 6.98 7.07 16.77
N ARG A 149 6.63 6.91 18.05
CA ARG A 149 7.58 6.46 19.07
C ARG A 149 8.14 5.07 18.75
N TRP A 150 7.29 4.14 18.37
CA TRP A 150 7.70 2.78 18.03
C TRP A 150 8.58 2.75 16.78
N GLU A 151 8.19 3.47 15.72
CA GLU A 151 8.93 3.50 14.46
C GLU A 151 10.28 4.21 14.61
N ALA A 152 10.33 5.33 15.32
CA ALA A 152 11.56 6.09 15.56
C ALA A 152 12.61 5.24 16.30
N THR A 153 12.19 4.53 17.36
CA THR A 153 13.06 3.59 18.08
C THR A 153 13.56 2.45 17.18
N ARG A 154 12.71 1.90 16.30
CA ARG A 154 13.11 0.84 15.37
C ARG A 154 14.10 1.33 14.33
N ILE A 155 13.87 2.50 13.75
CA ILE A 155 14.73 3.14 12.76
C ILE A 155 16.11 3.42 13.36
N GLU A 156 16.18 4.14 14.48
CA GLU A 156 17.44 4.47 15.14
C GLU A 156 18.20 3.21 15.55
N GLY A 157 17.52 2.25 16.18
CA GLY A 157 18.13 0.98 16.58
C GLY A 157 18.74 0.24 15.40
N LYS A 158 18.08 0.22 14.22
CA LYS A 158 18.63 -0.40 13.02
C LYS A 158 19.85 0.37 12.48
N VAL A 159 19.82 1.69 12.47
CA VAL A 159 20.98 2.52 12.08
C VAL A 159 22.17 2.24 12.98
N MET A 160 21.97 2.22 14.31
CA MET A 160 23.03 1.91 15.28
C MET A 160 23.57 0.49 15.12
N GLU A 161 22.71 -0.50 14.93
CA GLU A 161 23.09 -1.91 14.69
C GLU A 161 24.01 -2.04 13.46
N VAL A 162 23.65 -1.40 12.34
CA VAL A 162 24.44 -1.44 11.11
C VAL A 162 25.79 -0.75 11.28
N ARG A 163 25.81 0.43 11.93
CA ARG A 163 27.07 1.16 12.21
C ARG A 163 28.00 0.38 13.14
N ALA A 164 27.45 -0.24 14.18
CA ALA A 164 28.23 -1.05 15.10
C ALA A 164 28.85 -2.27 14.42
N LYS A 165 28.13 -2.87 13.45
CA LYS A 165 28.62 -4.00 12.68
C LYS A 165 29.65 -3.61 11.60
N TYR A 166 29.50 -2.43 11.00
CA TYR A 166 30.32 -1.98 9.87
C TYR A 166 30.85 -0.56 10.10
N PRO A 167 32.00 -0.40 10.79
CA PRO A 167 32.47 0.89 11.30
C PRO A 167 32.97 1.88 10.24
N PHE A 168 33.26 1.42 9.01
CA PHE A 168 33.82 2.25 7.92
C PHE A 168 32.83 2.49 6.77
N LEU A 169 31.52 2.31 6.99
CA LEU A 169 30.51 2.61 5.98
C LEU A 169 30.39 4.12 5.76
N ASN A 170 30.29 4.53 4.51
CA ASN A 170 29.77 5.85 4.16
C ASN A 170 28.25 5.91 4.36
N GLU A 171 27.71 7.12 4.35
CA GLU A 171 26.30 7.41 4.59
C GLU A 171 25.39 6.72 3.59
N GLU A 172 25.79 6.65 2.31
CA GLU A 172 25.04 5.97 1.27
C GLU A 172 24.89 4.47 1.56
N SER A 173 26.00 3.79 1.88
CA SER A 173 25.98 2.36 2.19
C SER A 173 25.20 2.09 3.49
N LEU A 174 25.31 2.99 4.48
CA LEU A 174 24.51 2.92 5.69
C LEU A 174 23.01 3.05 5.38
N VAL A 175 22.61 3.99 4.51
CA VAL A 175 21.21 4.14 4.10
C VAL A 175 20.69 2.87 3.40
N GLN A 176 21.45 2.32 2.45
CA GLN A 176 21.05 1.13 1.70
C GLN A 176 20.88 -0.11 2.60
N ILE A 177 21.72 -0.27 3.62
CA ILE A 177 21.66 -1.43 4.54
C ILE A 177 20.62 -1.21 5.64
N ALA A 178 20.56 -0.01 6.23
CA ALA A 178 19.68 0.29 7.36
C ALA A 178 18.23 0.59 6.97
N PHE A 179 17.96 0.93 5.71
CA PHE A 179 16.61 1.24 5.21
C PHE A 179 16.31 0.41 3.96
N PRO A 180 15.98 -0.88 4.12
CA PRO A 180 15.88 -1.83 3.00
C PRO A 180 14.69 -1.57 2.08
N VAL A 181 13.86 -0.57 2.38
CA VAL A 181 12.67 -0.24 1.59
C VAL A 181 12.72 1.16 0.99
N ALA A 182 12.23 1.26 -0.24
CA ALA A 182 11.80 2.49 -0.86
C ALA A 182 10.33 2.73 -0.48
N THR A 183 10.06 3.78 0.30
CA THR A 183 8.70 4.17 0.68
C THR A 183 8.07 5.07 -0.38
N GLU A 184 6.76 5.01 -0.57
CA GLU A 184 6.01 5.79 -1.57
C GLU A 184 6.58 5.59 -2.98
N LEU A 185 6.92 4.35 -3.32
CA LEU A 185 7.53 4.01 -4.61
C LEU A 185 6.56 4.35 -5.74
N ALA A 186 6.95 5.30 -6.59
CA ALA A 186 6.21 5.64 -7.79
C ALA A 186 6.33 4.52 -8.83
N ILE A 187 5.19 4.12 -9.39
CA ILE A 187 5.09 3.06 -10.39
C ILE A 187 4.17 3.56 -11.50
N ASP A 188 4.65 3.53 -12.75
CA ASP A 188 3.78 3.80 -13.90
C ASP A 188 3.00 2.53 -14.26
N GLY A 189 1.68 2.58 -14.05
CA GLY A 189 0.79 1.46 -14.33
C GLY A 189 0.16 1.48 -15.73
N SER A 190 0.49 2.46 -16.57
CA SER A 190 -0.22 2.69 -17.84
C SER A 190 -0.15 1.52 -18.83
N LEU A 191 0.96 0.77 -18.83
CA LEU A 191 1.15 -0.43 -19.66
C LEU A 191 0.08 -1.51 -19.40
N LEU A 192 -0.49 -1.52 -18.19
CA LEU A 192 -1.53 -2.45 -17.77
C LEU A 192 -2.92 -1.83 -17.71
N GLY A 193 -3.12 -0.65 -18.31
CA GLY A 193 -4.40 0.07 -18.24
C GLY A 193 -4.70 0.61 -16.84
N LEU A 194 -3.67 0.79 -16.01
CA LEU A 194 -3.79 1.38 -14.69
C LEU A 194 -3.38 2.86 -14.72
N SER A 195 -3.61 3.56 -13.61
CA SER A 195 -3.14 4.94 -13.43
C SER A 195 -1.63 5.08 -13.66
N GLN A 196 -1.20 6.18 -14.29
CA GLN A 196 0.23 6.50 -14.48
C GLN A 196 0.94 6.87 -13.17
N TYR A 197 0.21 7.24 -12.13
CA TYR A 197 0.76 7.81 -10.90
C TYR A 197 0.49 6.93 -9.69
N LEU A 198 0.64 5.61 -9.85
CA LEU A 198 0.50 4.69 -8.73
C LEU A 198 1.64 4.91 -7.73
N ARG A 199 1.31 4.68 -6.45
CA ARG A 199 2.29 4.64 -5.37
C ARG A 199 2.06 3.40 -4.54
N ALA A 200 3.09 2.57 -4.43
CA ALA A 200 3.13 1.50 -3.43
C ALA A 200 3.70 2.08 -2.12
N ASP A 201 3.19 1.62 -0.97
CA ASP A 201 3.60 2.18 0.32
C ASP A 201 5.08 1.96 0.61
N ALA A 202 5.55 0.75 0.35
CA ALA A 202 6.96 0.43 0.42
C ALA A 202 7.31 -0.79 -0.45
N ALA A 203 8.54 -0.79 -0.96
CA ALA A 203 9.09 -1.88 -1.73
C ALA A 203 10.51 -2.19 -1.25
N TRP A 204 10.78 -3.47 -0.97
CA TRP A 204 12.15 -3.96 -0.98
C TRP A 204 12.47 -4.46 -2.38
N ILE A 205 12.93 -3.53 -3.24
CA ILE A 205 13.13 -3.75 -4.68
C ILE A 205 14.01 -4.97 -4.96
N PHE A 206 15.19 -5.03 -4.34
CA PHE A 206 16.12 -6.15 -4.52
C PHE A 206 15.66 -7.46 -3.87
N GLY A 207 14.73 -7.38 -2.91
CA GLY A 207 14.13 -8.54 -2.27
C GLY A 207 12.91 -9.09 -3.01
N GLY A 208 12.39 -8.38 -4.03
CA GLY A 208 11.15 -8.75 -4.71
C GLY A 208 9.92 -8.74 -3.78
N ILE A 209 9.90 -7.83 -2.79
CA ILE A 209 8.82 -7.74 -1.79
C ILE A 209 8.13 -6.37 -1.85
N LEU A 210 6.80 -6.37 -1.98
CA LEU A 210 5.97 -5.19 -1.81
C LEU A 210 5.24 -5.21 -0.47
N PHE A 211 5.10 -4.03 0.13
CA PHE A 211 4.43 -3.81 1.40
C PHE A 211 3.25 -2.86 1.21
N ASP A 212 2.19 -3.14 1.97
CA ASP A 212 0.99 -2.31 2.05
C ASP A 212 0.57 -2.20 3.52
N VAL A 213 0.43 -0.99 4.04
CA VAL A 213 0.08 -0.72 5.43
C VAL A 213 -1.44 -0.59 5.55
N LYS A 214 -2.02 -1.22 6.56
CA LYS A 214 -3.46 -1.19 6.83
C LYS A 214 -3.73 -0.86 8.28
N THR A 215 -4.69 0.03 8.51
CA THR A 215 -5.09 0.48 9.87
C THR A 215 -6.46 -0.05 10.29
N ASP A 216 -7.08 -0.79 9.39
CA ASP A 216 -8.37 -1.44 9.46
C ASP A 216 -8.22 -2.96 9.63
N ARG A 217 -9.34 -3.68 9.51
CA ARG A 217 -9.35 -5.12 9.69
C ARG A 217 -8.70 -5.82 8.50
N LYS A 218 -8.25 -7.05 8.73
CA LYS A 218 -7.75 -7.90 7.65
C LYS A 218 -8.89 -8.26 6.69
N GLU A 219 -8.71 -7.92 5.42
CA GLU A 219 -9.63 -8.22 4.32
C GLU A 219 -8.89 -8.93 3.19
N ASP A 220 -9.58 -9.81 2.47
CA ASP A 220 -8.97 -10.63 1.41
C ASP A 220 -8.48 -9.79 0.23
N TRP A 221 -9.15 -8.67 -0.05
CA TRP A 221 -8.80 -7.79 -1.16
C TRP A 221 -7.45 -7.07 -0.97
N HIS A 222 -6.91 -7.00 0.26
CA HIS A 222 -5.58 -6.42 0.50
C HIS A 222 -4.48 -7.19 -0.25
N ARG A 223 -4.61 -8.51 -0.34
CA ARG A 223 -3.66 -9.34 -1.09
C ARG A 223 -3.79 -9.16 -2.60
N ILE A 224 -5.02 -8.97 -3.10
CA ILE A 224 -5.31 -8.66 -4.51
C ILE A 224 -4.76 -7.28 -4.89
N GLN A 225 -4.85 -6.31 -3.98
CA GLN A 225 -4.25 -4.99 -4.17
C GLN A 225 -2.73 -5.08 -4.35
N LEU A 226 -2.03 -5.84 -3.50
CA LEU A 226 -0.60 -6.07 -3.68
C LEU A 226 -0.27 -6.84 -4.97
N ALA A 227 -1.14 -7.74 -5.45
CA ALA A 227 -0.97 -8.38 -6.76
C ALA A 227 -1.05 -7.37 -7.91
N GLY A 228 -1.98 -6.41 -7.85
CA GLY A 228 -2.05 -5.31 -8.82
C GLY A 228 -0.80 -4.43 -8.83
N TYR A 229 -0.28 -4.09 -7.65
CA TYR A 229 1.00 -3.37 -7.54
C TYR A 229 2.19 -4.20 -8.02
N ALA A 230 2.21 -5.51 -7.78
CA ALA A 230 3.27 -6.40 -8.27
C ALA A 230 3.28 -6.46 -9.79
N LEU A 231 2.11 -6.61 -10.43
CA LEU A 231 1.98 -6.55 -11.89
C LEU A 231 2.47 -5.21 -12.45
N ALA A 232 2.05 -4.08 -11.86
CA ALA A 232 2.49 -2.75 -12.28
C ALA A 232 4.01 -2.59 -12.11
N PHE A 233 4.55 -3.02 -10.98
CA PHE A 233 5.99 -3.00 -10.69
C PHE A 233 6.77 -3.83 -11.71
N GLU A 234 6.35 -5.08 -11.95
CA GLU A 234 6.97 -5.99 -12.92
C GLU A 234 6.93 -5.42 -14.33
N SER A 235 5.84 -4.73 -14.71
CA SER A 235 5.71 -4.09 -16.03
C SER A 235 6.64 -2.90 -16.23
N PHE A 236 6.97 -2.19 -15.15
CA PHE A 236 7.76 -0.96 -15.20
C PHE A 236 9.26 -1.21 -14.94
N PHE A 237 9.60 -2.09 -14.00
CA PHE A 237 10.99 -2.37 -13.60
C PHE A 237 11.56 -3.67 -14.19
N GLU A 238 10.75 -4.50 -14.83
CA GLU A 238 11.17 -5.82 -15.37
C GLU A 238 11.85 -6.71 -14.31
N MET A 239 11.40 -6.60 -13.06
CA MET A 239 11.91 -7.34 -11.91
C MET A 239 10.79 -8.13 -11.22
N PRO A 240 10.99 -9.41 -10.88
CA PRO A 240 9.95 -10.25 -10.28
C PRO A 240 9.56 -9.78 -8.89
N VAL A 241 8.25 -9.79 -8.61
CA VAL A 241 7.70 -9.58 -7.26
C VAL A 241 6.81 -10.76 -6.91
N ASP A 242 7.37 -11.70 -6.15
CA ASP A 242 6.69 -12.94 -5.78
C ASP A 242 6.08 -12.90 -4.38
N ILE A 243 6.46 -11.93 -3.55
CA ILE A 243 6.06 -11.88 -2.14
C ILE A 243 5.40 -10.53 -1.85
N GLY A 244 4.21 -10.61 -1.24
CA GLY A 244 3.52 -9.47 -0.68
C GLY A 244 3.56 -9.50 0.85
N CYS A 245 3.50 -8.32 1.46
CA CYS A 245 3.38 -8.16 2.90
C CYS A 245 2.34 -7.10 3.24
N VAL A 246 1.18 -7.51 3.78
CA VAL A 246 0.26 -6.54 4.38
C VAL A 246 0.64 -6.31 5.84
N VAL A 247 0.95 -5.07 6.20
CA VAL A 247 1.32 -4.65 7.55
C VAL A 247 0.09 -4.07 8.24
N TYR A 248 -0.53 -4.85 9.11
CA TYR A 248 -1.66 -4.42 9.92
C TYR A 248 -1.18 -3.73 11.18
N VAL A 249 -1.65 -2.50 11.40
CA VAL A 249 -1.30 -1.69 12.55
C VAL A 249 -2.56 -1.30 13.30
N SER A 250 -2.66 -1.69 14.56
CA SER A 250 -3.84 -1.41 15.38
C SER A 250 -3.46 -1.07 16.81
N GLU A 251 -4.40 -0.46 17.50
CA GLU A 251 -4.32 -0.27 18.95
C GLU A 251 -4.85 -1.50 19.66
N VAL A 252 -4.17 -1.85 20.75
CA VAL A 252 -4.58 -2.87 21.71
C VAL A 252 -4.44 -2.26 23.11
N PRO A 253 -5.13 -2.78 24.14
CA PRO A 253 -5.04 -2.24 25.50
C PRO A 253 -3.60 -2.08 26.01
N GLU A 254 -2.70 -2.98 25.61
CA GLU A 254 -1.29 -3.01 25.99
C GLU A 254 -0.39 -2.10 25.12
N GLY A 255 -0.93 -1.41 24.11
CA GLY A 255 -0.20 -0.47 23.26
C GLY A 255 -0.45 -0.65 21.76
N LEU A 256 0.64 -0.83 21.00
CA LEU A 256 0.60 -0.94 19.53
C LEU A 256 0.77 -2.40 19.12
N ARG A 257 -0.16 -2.91 18.30
CA ARG A 257 -0.02 -4.20 17.63
C ARG A 257 0.37 -3.97 16.17
N VAL A 258 1.49 -4.57 15.76
CA VAL A 258 1.93 -4.62 14.36
C VAL A 258 2.00 -6.07 13.94
N PHE A 259 1.19 -6.45 12.95
CA PHE A 259 1.13 -7.80 12.41
C PHE A 259 1.44 -7.78 10.91
N ARG A 260 2.43 -8.56 10.48
CA ARG A 260 2.81 -8.68 9.08
C ARG A 260 2.31 -9.99 8.50
N ASP A 261 1.44 -9.87 7.52
CA ASP A 261 0.97 -11.00 6.74
C ASP A 261 1.82 -11.13 5.48
N PHE A 262 2.90 -11.92 5.56
CA PHE A 262 3.68 -12.33 4.39
C PHE A 262 3.00 -13.49 3.66
N PHE A 263 2.86 -13.36 2.34
CA PHE A 263 2.24 -14.35 1.45
C PHE A 263 2.88 -14.32 0.06
N LEU A 264 2.72 -15.43 -0.68
CA LEU A 264 3.06 -15.49 -2.10
C LEU A 264 2.00 -14.74 -2.91
N ILE A 265 2.45 -13.87 -3.80
CA ILE A 265 1.60 -13.36 -4.88
C ILE A 265 1.56 -14.48 -5.90
N THR A 266 0.43 -15.18 -6.00
CA THR A 266 0.27 -16.37 -6.86
C THR A 266 -0.41 -16.00 -8.18
N ASP A 267 -0.50 -16.98 -9.09
CA ASP A 267 -1.30 -16.87 -10.32
C ASP A 267 -2.76 -16.52 -10.02
N ASP A 268 -3.38 -17.14 -9.00
CA ASP A 268 -4.77 -16.84 -8.58
C ASP A 268 -4.96 -15.35 -8.26
N LEU A 269 -4.08 -14.78 -7.43
CA LEU A 269 -4.21 -13.37 -7.03
C LEU A 269 -4.03 -12.43 -8.23
N ARG A 270 -3.12 -12.78 -9.16
CA ARG A 270 -2.90 -12.00 -10.39
C ARG A 270 -4.08 -12.10 -11.34
N SER A 271 -4.56 -13.30 -11.64
CA SER A 271 -5.72 -13.53 -12.50
C SER A 271 -6.95 -12.82 -11.96
N ARG A 272 -7.25 -12.94 -10.66
CA ARG A 272 -8.38 -12.23 -10.03
C ARG A 272 -8.28 -10.71 -10.16
N PHE A 273 -7.07 -10.14 -10.08
CA PHE A 273 -6.88 -8.71 -10.31
C PHE A 273 -7.13 -8.32 -11.78
N LEU A 274 -6.55 -9.08 -12.72
CA LEU A 274 -6.68 -8.82 -14.16
C LEU A 274 -8.12 -8.98 -14.65
N GLU A 275 -8.81 -10.03 -14.23
CA GLU A 275 -10.23 -10.27 -14.55
C GLU A 275 -11.10 -9.09 -14.10
N ARG A 276 -10.94 -8.67 -12.84
CA ARG A 276 -11.68 -7.50 -12.30
C ARG A 276 -11.35 -6.21 -13.04
N ARG A 277 -10.09 -6.00 -13.41
CA ARG A 277 -9.69 -4.83 -14.21
C ARG A 277 -10.43 -4.84 -15.54
N ASP A 278 -10.39 -5.95 -16.26
CA ASP A 278 -10.97 -6.05 -17.60
C ASP A 278 -12.49 -5.94 -17.57
N GLU A 279 -13.16 -6.54 -16.57
CA GLU A 279 -14.60 -6.38 -16.34
C GLU A 279 -14.98 -4.91 -16.12
N LEU A 280 -14.23 -4.20 -15.25
CA LEU A 280 -14.48 -2.79 -14.96
C LEU A 280 -14.21 -1.89 -16.16
N GLN A 281 -13.13 -2.14 -16.91
CA GLN A 281 -12.82 -1.38 -18.12
C GLN A 281 -13.87 -1.59 -19.21
N MET A 282 -14.27 -2.85 -19.44
CA MET A 282 -15.32 -3.19 -20.40
C MET A 282 -16.63 -2.47 -20.07
N MET A 283 -17.05 -2.51 -18.81
CA MET A 283 -18.23 -1.78 -18.31
C MET A 283 -18.14 -0.28 -18.57
N LEU A 284 -17.01 0.36 -18.27
CA LEU A 284 -16.85 1.81 -18.44
C LEU A 284 -16.84 2.25 -19.91
N ILE A 285 -16.33 1.41 -20.81
CA ILE A 285 -16.23 1.69 -22.24
C ILE A 285 -17.55 1.52 -22.96
N ARG A 286 -18.30 0.47 -22.61
CA ARG A 286 -19.64 0.25 -23.16
C ARG A 286 -20.66 1.29 -22.66
N GLU A 287 -20.27 2.04 -21.64
CA GLU A 287 -21.15 2.97 -20.92
C GLU A 287 -22.37 2.27 -20.29
N ASP A 288 -22.24 0.97 -20.06
CA ASP A 288 -23.26 0.13 -19.45
C ASP A 288 -23.37 0.48 -17.96
N GLU A 289 -24.37 1.28 -17.58
CA GLU A 289 -24.63 1.59 -16.19
C GLU A 289 -25.01 0.30 -15.43
N PRO A 290 -24.22 -0.16 -14.45
CA PRO A 290 -24.51 -1.41 -13.77
C PRO A 290 -25.74 -1.28 -12.89
N LYS A 291 -26.51 -2.36 -12.75
CA LYS A 291 -27.64 -2.39 -11.81
C LYS A 291 -27.18 -2.07 -10.39
N ARG A 292 -28.10 -1.55 -9.57
CA ARG A 292 -27.87 -1.40 -8.13
C ARG A 292 -27.65 -2.78 -7.52
N ALA A 293 -26.71 -2.89 -6.59
CA ALA A 293 -26.49 -4.13 -5.87
C ALA A 293 -27.72 -4.46 -5.00
N GLU A 294 -28.20 -5.71 -5.08
CA GLU A 294 -29.30 -6.20 -4.22
C GLU A 294 -28.92 -6.14 -2.74
N ARG A 295 -27.63 -6.34 -2.43
CA ARG A 295 -27.05 -6.22 -1.09
C ARG A 295 -25.90 -5.24 -1.12
N CYS A 296 -26.21 -3.96 -0.92
CA CYS A 296 -25.21 -2.90 -0.82
C CYS A 296 -24.41 -3.04 0.48
N PRO A 297 -23.06 -3.02 0.45
CA PRO A 297 -22.28 -3.05 1.67
C PRO A 297 -22.52 -1.80 2.52
N LYS A 298 -22.56 -1.98 3.85
CA LYS A 298 -22.76 -0.87 4.81
C LYS A 298 -21.67 0.20 4.74
N TYR A 299 -20.49 -0.15 4.25
CA TYR A 299 -19.35 0.74 4.09
C TYR A 299 -19.25 1.35 2.68
N CYS A 300 -20.26 1.16 1.81
CA CYS A 300 -20.26 1.72 0.47
C CYS A 300 -20.29 3.25 0.52
N LEU A 301 -19.23 3.88 0.00
CA LEU A 301 -19.08 5.36 -0.02
C LEU A 301 -20.07 6.06 -0.94
N PHE A 302 -20.78 5.29 -1.76
CA PHE A 302 -21.63 5.78 -2.83
C PHE A 302 -23.12 5.47 -2.58
N SER A 303 -23.50 5.00 -1.38
CA SER A 303 -24.89 4.66 -1.03
C SER A 303 -25.86 5.79 -1.34
N ASP A 304 -25.50 7.01 -0.92
CA ASP A 304 -26.35 8.20 -1.02
C ASP A 304 -26.56 8.60 -2.50
N MET A 305 -25.48 8.58 -3.29
CA MET A 305 -25.53 8.83 -4.73
C MET A 305 -26.23 7.71 -5.51
N CYS A 306 -26.12 6.48 -5.03
CA CYS A 306 -26.77 5.33 -5.62
C CYS A 306 -28.27 5.27 -5.27
N GLY A 307 -28.74 6.09 -4.32
CA GLY A 307 -30.12 6.09 -3.84
C GLY A 307 -30.51 4.78 -3.15
N VAL A 308 -29.56 4.10 -2.51
CA VAL A 308 -29.80 2.91 -1.70
C VAL A 308 -29.85 3.36 -0.24
N VAL A 309 -31.00 3.18 0.40
CA VAL A 309 -31.14 3.42 1.84
C VAL A 309 -30.39 2.30 2.56
N THR A 310 -29.33 2.65 3.28
CA THR A 310 -28.50 1.74 4.08
C THR A 310 -29.12 1.38 5.43
#